data_AF-A0A519L8F1-F1
#
_entry.id   AF-A0A519L8F1-F1
#
_cell.length_a   1.000
_cell.length_b   1.000
_cell.length_c   1.000
_cell.angle_alpha   90.00
_cell.angle_beta   90.00
_cell.angle_gamma   90.00
#
_symmetry.space_group_name_H-M   'P 1'
#
loop_
_entity.id
_entity.type
_entity.pdbx_description
1 polymer ?
#
loop_
_entity_poly.entity_id
_entity_poly.type
_entity_poly.pdbx_seq_one_letter_code
_entity_poly.pdbx_strand_id
1 'polypeptide(L)'
;MTPLADMIPAMNDADLKALRANAERLSTSGSPVQAATAADILPLIDAETARRATLPAATVKKTRAPAKKKAPPVTGHQTALPSKAA
;
A
#
# COMPACT_ATOMS: atom_id res chain seq x y z
N MET A 1 11.32 14.59 -4.24
CA MET A 1 10.60 13.52 -3.50
C MET A 1 9.32 14.16 -2.98
N THR A 2 8.16 13.69 -3.40
CA THR A 2 6.87 14.14 -2.83
C THR A 2 6.62 13.34 -1.56
N PRO A 3 6.42 13.99 -0.40
CA PRO A 3 6.03 13.32 0.83
C PRO A 3 4.79 12.44 0.65
N LEU A 4 4.77 11.27 1.30
CA LEU A 4 3.63 10.35 1.24
C LEU A 4 2.34 11.00 1.79
N ALA A 5 2.47 11.90 2.77
CA ALA A 5 1.37 12.68 3.34
C ALA A 5 0.60 13.46 2.26
N ASP A 6 1.31 14.04 1.28
CA ASP A 6 0.71 14.84 0.21
C ASP A 6 -0.08 13.98 -0.79
N MET A 7 0.20 12.67 -0.83
CA MET A 7 -0.47 11.73 -1.73
C MET A 7 -1.76 11.13 -1.14
N ILE A 8 -1.90 11.12 0.19
CA ILE A 8 -3.04 10.49 0.90
C ILE A 8 -4.40 10.97 0.37
N PRO A 9 -4.64 12.29 0.16
CA PRO A 9 -5.95 12.76 -0.30
C PRO A 9 -6.36 12.21 -1.68
N ALA A 10 -5.38 11.88 -2.53
CA ALA A 10 -5.61 11.38 -3.88
C ALA A 10 -5.78 9.84 -3.95
N MET A 11 -5.44 9.10 -2.89
CA MET A 11 -5.57 7.63 -2.87
C MET A 11 -7.04 7.20 -2.83
N ASN A 12 -7.34 6.04 -3.43
CA ASN A 12 -8.67 5.44 -3.31
C ASN A 12 -8.80 4.63 -2.00
N ASP A 13 -10.02 4.20 -1.68
CA ASP A 13 -10.33 3.51 -0.41
C ASP A 13 -9.58 2.18 -0.25
N ALA A 14 -9.32 1.46 -1.35
CA ALA A 14 -8.57 0.20 -1.30
C ALA A 14 -7.09 0.45 -0.99
N ASP A 15 -6.51 1.49 -1.59
CA ASP A 15 -5.13 1.90 -1.35
C ASP A 15 -4.95 2.43 0.06
N LEU A 16 -5.88 3.24 0.58
CA LEU A 16 -5.88 3.72 1.96
C LEU A 16 -5.94 2.56 2.96
N LYS A 17 -6.78 1.56 2.70
CA LYS A 17 -6.86 0.35 3.54
C LYS A 17 -5.56 -0.44 3.55
N ALA A 18 -4.95 -0.65 2.38
CA ALA A 18 -3.67 -1.34 2.28
C ALA A 18 -2.55 -0.56 2.96
N LEU A 19 -2.53 0.77 2.78
CA LEU A 19 -1.56 1.66 3.38
C LEU A 19 -1.65 1.66 4.91
N ARG A 20 -2.86 1.71 5.47
CA ARG A 20 -3.09 1.60 6.92
C ARG A 20 -2.50 0.31 7.49
N ALA A 21 -2.84 -0.83 6.89
CA ALA A 21 -2.35 -2.14 7.35
C ALA A 21 -0.81 -2.24 7.28
N ASN A 22 -0.20 -1.64 6.27
CA ASN A 22 1.25 -1.59 6.15
C ASN A 22 1.88 -0.66 7.19
N ALA A 23 1.29 0.52 7.43
CA ALA A 23 1.75 1.45 8.45
C ALA A 23 1.67 0.84 9.85
N GLU A 24 0.58 0.14 10.18
CA GLU A 24 0.42 -0.56 11.47
C GLU A 24 1.44 -1.69 11.67
N ARG A 25 1.78 -2.41 10.59
CA ARG A 25 2.87 -3.41 10.65
C ARG A 25 4.21 -2.72 10.89
N LEU A 26 4.50 -1.62 10.17
CA LEU A 26 5.75 -0.87 10.31
C LEU A 26 5.89 -0.18 11.67
N SER A 27 4.80 0.28 12.28
CA SER A 27 4.83 0.84 13.63
C SER A 27 5.23 -0.19 14.69
N THR A 28 4.99 -1.47 14.41
CA THR A 28 5.26 -2.57 15.36
C THR A 28 6.58 -3.27 15.09
N SER A 29 6.95 -3.48 13.82
CA SER A 29 8.09 -4.31 13.43
C SER A 29 9.09 -3.64 12.48
N GLY A 30 8.86 -2.38 12.13
CA GLY A 30 9.77 -1.60 11.29
C GLY A 30 11.03 -1.16 12.02
N SER A 31 11.99 -0.62 11.26
CA SER A 31 13.12 0.11 11.85
C SER A 31 12.62 1.33 12.64
N PRO A 32 13.41 1.91 13.56
CA PRO A 32 12.98 3.08 14.34
C PRO A 32 12.47 4.24 13.47
N VAL A 33 13.11 4.48 12.32
CA VAL A 33 12.69 5.52 11.36
C VAL A 33 11.35 5.15 10.71
N GLN A 34 11.16 3.88 10.35
CA GLN A 34 9.89 3.41 9.78
C GLN A 34 8.75 3.48 10.79
N ALA A 35 9.01 3.11 12.05
CA ALA A 35 8.02 3.17 13.11
C ALA A 35 7.61 4.62 13.43
N ALA A 36 8.57 5.55 13.50
CA ALA A 36 8.29 6.97 13.66
C ALA A 36 7.47 7.52 12.48
N THR A 37 7.89 7.24 11.25
CA THR A 37 7.15 7.65 10.04
C THR A 37 5.74 7.05 10.01
N ALA A 38 5.58 5.79 10.43
CA ALA A 38 4.29 5.12 10.53
C ALA A 38 3.38 5.77 11.58
N ALA A 39 3.92 6.14 12.74
CA ALA A 39 3.19 6.85 13.77
C ALA A 39 2.68 8.22 13.29
N ASP A 40 3.49 8.93 12.49
CA ASP A 40 3.11 10.24 11.94
C ASP A 40 2.01 10.14 10.88
N ILE A 41 2.03 9.08 10.06
CA ILE A 41 1.09 8.93 8.92
C ILE A 41 -0.25 8.28 9.30
N LEU A 42 -0.29 7.40 10.29
CA LEU A 42 -1.52 6.70 10.69
C LEU A 42 -2.71 7.66 10.94
N PRO A 43 -2.56 8.79 11.68
CA PRO A 43 -3.64 9.75 11.86
C PRO A 43 -4.14 10.37 10.56
N LEU A 44 -3.24 10.60 9.59
CA LEU A 44 -3.59 11.20 8.30
C LEU A 44 -4.43 10.26 7.43
N ILE A 45 -4.08 8.96 7.44
CA ILE A 45 -4.84 7.92 6.72
C ILE A 45 -6.23 7.78 7.33
N ASP A 46 -6.33 7.79 8.65
CA ASP A 46 -7.60 7.62 9.37
C ASP A 46 -8.52 8.82 9.15
N ALA A 47 -7.97 10.05 9.18
CA ALA A 47 -8.72 11.27 8.88
C ALA A 47 -9.28 11.25 7.44
N GLU A 48 -8.47 10.85 6.45
CA GLU A 48 -8.94 10.79 5.06
C GLU A 48 -9.96 9.67 4.84
N THR A 49 -9.77 8.52 5.49
CA THR A 49 -10.74 7.41 5.45
C THR A 49 -12.09 7.84 6.03
N ALA A 50 -12.08 8.55 7.16
CA ALA A 50 -13.29 9.10 7.77
C ALA A 50 -13.95 10.15 6.85
N ARG A 51 -13.16 11.07 6.29
CA ARG A 51 -13.64 12.09 5.35
C ARG A 51 -14.36 11.42 4.16
N ARG A 52 -13.76 10.40 3.56
CA ARG A 52 -14.32 9.66 2.42
C ARG A 52 -15.59 8.90 2.78
N ALA A 53 -15.67 8.32 3.97
CA ALA A 53 -16.87 7.63 4.43
C ALA A 53 -18.10 8.56 4.54
N THR A 54 -17.89 9.88 4.71
CA THR A 54 -18.96 10.89 4.71
C THR A 54 -19.34 11.39 3.32
N LEU A 55 -18.51 11.13 2.30
CA LEU A 55 -18.82 11.55 0.93
C LEU A 55 -19.91 10.65 0.35
N PRO A 56 -20.83 11.20 -0.46
CA PRO A 56 -21.80 10.40 -1.19
C PRO A 56 -21.05 9.36 -2.03
N ALA A 57 -21.33 8.07 -1.80
CA ALA A 57 -20.72 7.00 -2.56
C ALA A 57 -21.06 7.21 -4.05
N ALA A 58 -20.08 7.65 -4.84
CA ALA A 58 -20.22 7.63 -6.29
C ALA A 58 -20.49 6.18 -6.68
N THR A 59 -21.68 5.92 -7.20
CA THR A 59 -22.13 4.59 -7.62
C THR A 59 -21.35 4.17 -8.86
N VAL A 60 -20.10 3.77 -8.67
CA VAL A 60 -19.29 3.17 -9.73
C VAL A 60 -19.91 1.80 -9.98
N LYS A 61 -20.78 1.73 -11.00
CA LYS A 61 -21.30 0.47 -11.55
C LYS A 61 -20.11 -0.41 -11.85
N LYS A 62 -19.93 -1.45 -11.03
CA LYS A 62 -18.84 -2.40 -11.14
C LYS A 62 -19.11 -3.28 -12.35
N THR A 63 -18.66 -2.86 -13.52
CA THR A 63 -18.65 -3.73 -14.70
C THR A 63 -17.68 -4.88 -14.40
N ARG A 64 -18.24 -6.06 -14.13
CA ARG A 64 -17.46 -7.25 -13.75
C ARG A 64 -16.55 -7.63 -14.91
N ALA A 65 -15.24 -7.44 -14.77
CA ALA A 65 -14.28 -7.94 -15.74
C ALA A 65 -14.34 -9.47 -15.80
N PRO A 66 -14.35 -10.10 -16.99
CA PRO A 66 -14.36 -11.55 -17.11
C PRO A 66 -13.06 -12.14 -16.56
N ALA A 67 -13.19 -13.27 -15.85
CA ALA A 67 -12.11 -13.96 -15.19
C ALA A 67 -10.97 -14.31 -16.17
N LYS A 68 -9.81 -13.64 -16.03
CA LYS A 68 -8.61 -14.02 -16.77
C LYS A 68 -8.08 -15.34 -16.20
N LYS A 69 -8.02 -16.36 -17.05
CA LYS A 69 -7.42 -17.67 -16.78
C LYS A 69 -5.99 -17.49 -16.29
N LYS A 70 -5.58 -18.30 -15.30
CA LYS A 70 -4.23 -18.27 -14.73
C LYS A 70 -3.19 -18.57 -15.81
N ALA A 71 -2.27 -17.64 -16.03
CA ALA A 71 -1.03 -17.94 -16.71
C ALA A 71 -0.10 -18.72 -15.75
N PRO A 72 0.65 -19.73 -16.22
CA PRO A 72 1.60 -20.46 -15.38
C PRO A 72 2.73 -19.54 -14.89
N PRO A 73 3.35 -19.85 -13.74
CA PRO A 73 4.39 -19.02 -13.16
C PRO A 73 5.58 -18.90 -14.12
N VAL A 74 5.94 -17.66 -14.44
CA VAL A 74 7.19 -17.35 -15.15
C VAL A 74 8.34 -17.68 -14.20
N THR A 75 9.18 -18.59 -14.67
CA THR A 75 10.42 -19.02 -14.04
C THR A 75 11.40 -17.84 -13.86
N GLY A 76 12.14 -17.85 -12.74
CA GLY A 76 13.50 -17.32 -12.70
C GLY A 76 13.72 -15.87 -12.27
N HIS A 77 13.79 -15.63 -10.96
CA HIS A 77 14.81 -14.72 -10.42
C HIS A 77 15.69 -15.51 -9.45
N GLN A 78 16.56 -16.35 -10.02
CA GLN A 78 17.71 -16.90 -9.29
C GLN A 78 18.70 -15.76 -9.08
N THR A 79 18.71 -15.20 -7.88
CA THR A 79 19.78 -14.30 -7.42
C THR A 79 21.03 -15.15 -7.14
N ALA A 80 21.77 -15.52 -8.19
CA ALA A 80 23.11 -16.06 -8.01
C ALA A 80 24.07 -14.91 -7.70
N LEU A 81 24.51 -14.83 -6.44
CA LEU A 81 25.62 -13.99 -6.01
C LEU A 81 26.91 -14.45 -6.73
N PRO A 82 27.78 -13.56 -7.24
CA PRO A 82 29.09 -13.98 -7.72
C PRO A 82 29.98 -14.33 -6.53
N SER A 83 30.17 -15.63 -6.28
CA SER A 83 31.21 -16.11 -5.36
C SER A 83 32.59 -15.84 -5.97
N LYS A 84 33.30 -14.88 -5.38
CA LYS A 84 34.74 -14.69 -5.57
C LYS A 84 35.47 -15.92 -5.00
N ALA A 85 36.34 -16.54 -5.79
CA ALA A 85 37.37 -17.45 -5.30
C ALA A 85 38.70 -17.17 -6.01
N ALA A 86 39.77 -17.37 -5.25
CA ALA A 86 41.14 -16.90 -5.38
C ALA A 86 41.88 -17.27 -6.68
#